data_AF-A0A812I2W0-F1
#
_entry.id   AF-A0A812I2W0-F1
#
_cell.length_a   1.000
_cell.length_b   1.000
_cell.length_c   1.000
_cell.angle_alpha   90.00
_cell.angle_beta   90.00
_cell.angle_gamma   90.00
#
_symmetry.space_group_name_H-M   'P 1'
#
loop_
_entity.id
_entity.type
_entity.pdbx_description
1 polymer ?
#
loop_
_entity_poly.entity_id
_entity_poly.type
_entity_poly.pdbx_seq_one_letter_code
_entity_poly.pdbx_strand_id
1 'polypeptide(L)'
;MVPRDPFYRRPIQDLSLHPDPFWGLPTSNVDWCEANYAHTRYVAEFFNTLSSLPMVAVSLWGLYLCATYRLEPRFYLCWAGIGAVGIGSLAFHGMLHPAGQATDELAMICASLAFLYVVLEVGHLEARRPWLPALEMVYAVGFAVAYFTSPFFFPFFVAAYGATVLLIIFQDHNCSE
;
A
#
# COMPACT_ATOMS: atom_id res chain seq x y z
N MET A 1 -34.03 14.00 -3.17
CA MET A 1 -33.61 12.59 -3.30
C MET A 1 -32.14 12.62 -3.61
N VAL A 2 -31.29 12.24 -2.66
CA VAL A 2 -29.83 12.24 -2.85
C VAL A 2 -29.46 11.01 -3.71
N PRO A 3 -28.65 11.16 -4.77
CA PRO A 3 -28.22 10.03 -5.59
C PRO A 3 -27.51 9.00 -4.71
N ARG A 4 -28.02 7.77 -4.68
CA ARG A 4 -27.34 6.64 -4.06
C ARG A 4 -26.33 6.12 -5.07
N ASP A 5 -25.05 6.14 -4.72
CA ASP A 5 -24.08 5.30 -5.40
C ASP A 5 -24.50 3.84 -5.15
N PRO A 6 -24.71 3.01 -6.19
CA PRO A 6 -25.09 1.61 -6.02
C PRO A 6 -24.08 0.78 -5.21
N PHE A 7 -22.86 1.28 -5.00
CA PHE A 7 -21.80 0.61 -4.23
C PHE A 7 -21.60 1.15 -2.81
N TYR A 8 -22.07 2.37 -2.48
CA TYR A 8 -21.85 2.99 -1.16
C TYR A 8 -23.11 2.92 -0.29
N ARG A 9 -23.09 2.05 0.72
CA ARG A 9 -24.27 1.67 1.52
C ARG A 9 -24.37 2.32 2.91
N ARG A 10 -23.65 3.43 3.18
CA ARG A 10 -23.78 4.19 4.44
C ARG A 10 -24.52 5.53 4.24
N PRO A 11 -25.53 5.87 5.06
CA PRO A 11 -26.10 7.22 5.16
C PRO A 11 -25.02 8.28 5.38
N ILE A 12 -25.22 9.50 4.87
CA ILE A 12 -24.26 10.62 5.05
C ILE A 12 -23.97 10.92 6.53
N GLN A 13 -24.92 10.65 7.42
CA GLN A 13 -24.75 10.82 8.87
C GLN A 13 -23.82 9.79 9.53
N ASP A 14 -23.53 8.68 8.85
CA ASP A 14 -22.61 7.62 9.31
C ASP A 14 -21.18 7.79 8.75
N LEU A 15 -20.93 8.85 7.97
CA LEU A 15 -19.62 9.16 7.40
C LEU A 15 -18.65 9.76 8.42
N SER A 16 -19.15 10.37 9.50
CA SER A 16 -18.32 10.98 10.55
C SER A 16 -19.13 11.11 11.84
N LEU A 17 -18.54 10.70 12.97
CA LEU A 17 -19.11 10.93 14.31
C LEU A 17 -18.79 12.32 14.87
N HIS A 18 -17.81 13.03 14.29
CA HIS A 18 -17.49 14.39 14.67
C HIS A 18 -18.25 15.40 13.77
N PRO A 19 -18.85 16.47 14.32
CA PRO A 19 -19.65 17.42 13.54
C PRO A 19 -18.81 18.29 12.59
N ASP A 20 -17.52 18.46 12.88
CA ASP A 20 -16.59 19.27 12.08
C ASP A 20 -15.24 18.53 11.89
N PRO A 21 -15.20 17.51 11.00
CA PRO A 21 -13.98 16.74 10.72
C PRO A 21 -12.95 17.58 9.98
N PHE A 22 -11.68 17.50 10.42
CA PHE A 22 -10.60 18.36 9.91
C PHE A 22 -10.33 18.17 8.40
N TRP A 23 -10.36 16.92 7.92
CA TRP A 23 -10.18 16.61 6.50
C TRP A 23 -11.50 16.64 5.70
N GLY A 24 -12.59 17.10 6.30
CA GLY A 24 -13.92 17.01 5.71
C GLY A 24 -14.51 15.60 5.80
N LEU A 25 -15.59 15.36 5.05
CA LEU A 25 -16.21 14.04 5.00
C LEU A 25 -15.32 13.05 4.22
N PRO A 26 -15.31 11.75 4.60
CA PRO A 26 -14.66 10.70 3.83
C PRO A 26 -15.13 10.70 2.37
N THR A 27 -14.17 10.57 1.45
CA THR A 27 -14.40 10.51 0.00
C THR A 27 -13.61 9.40 -0.70
N SER A 28 -12.84 8.61 0.06
CA SER A 28 -12.21 7.38 -0.45
C SER A 28 -13.25 6.38 -0.93
N ASN A 29 -12.85 5.49 -1.84
CA ASN A 29 -13.72 4.43 -2.33
C ASN A 29 -13.95 3.33 -1.29
N VAL A 30 -13.01 3.18 -0.36
CA VAL A 30 -13.05 2.23 0.74
C VAL A 30 -13.11 2.98 2.07
N ASP A 31 -13.93 2.46 2.98
CA ASP A 31 -14.18 2.92 4.35
C ASP A 31 -14.27 1.64 5.20
N TRP A 32 -13.42 1.49 6.21
CA TRP A 32 -13.28 0.24 6.93
C TRP A 32 -14.29 0.14 8.09
N CYS A 33 -14.08 -0.83 8.97
CA CYS A 33 -15.00 -1.10 10.07
C CYS A 33 -14.84 -0.15 11.26
N GLU A 34 -13.75 0.61 11.34
CA GLU A 34 -13.54 1.59 12.40
C GLU A 34 -14.51 2.77 12.23
N ALA A 35 -14.97 3.35 13.34
CA ALA A 35 -15.88 4.49 13.28
C ALA A 35 -15.12 5.80 13.00
N ASN A 36 -15.55 6.51 11.96
CA ASN A 36 -14.89 7.72 11.46
C ASN A 36 -14.97 8.88 12.45
N TYR A 37 -13.82 9.49 12.75
CA TYR A 37 -13.61 10.60 13.67
C TYR A 37 -14.15 10.34 15.10
N ALA A 38 -14.17 9.08 15.54
CA ALA A 38 -14.69 8.70 16.86
C ALA A 38 -13.85 9.23 18.03
N HIS A 39 -12.53 9.34 17.85
CA HIS A 39 -11.60 9.71 18.92
C HIS A 39 -11.11 11.15 18.84
N THR A 40 -11.00 11.70 17.63
CA THR A 40 -10.50 13.04 17.38
C THR A 40 -10.97 13.54 16.02
N ARG A 41 -11.13 14.85 15.88
CA ARG A 41 -11.48 15.48 14.59
C ARG A 41 -10.36 15.44 13.54
N TYR A 42 -9.12 15.14 13.94
CA TYR A 42 -7.94 15.23 13.07
C TYR A 42 -7.59 13.94 12.34
N VAL A 43 -8.09 12.79 12.81
CA VAL A 43 -7.76 11.46 12.31
C VAL A 43 -9.07 10.71 12.08
N ALA A 44 -9.30 10.27 10.85
CA ALA A 44 -10.55 9.61 10.47
C ALA A 44 -10.70 8.24 11.15
N GLU A 45 -9.75 7.33 10.97
CA GLU A 45 -9.72 6.02 11.65
C GLU A 45 -8.51 5.97 12.59
N PHE A 46 -8.72 6.22 13.88
CA PHE A 46 -7.65 6.46 14.85
C PHE A 46 -6.77 5.23 15.08
N PHE A 47 -7.36 4.07 15.33
CA PHE A 47 -6.63 2.85 15.60
C PHE A 47 -5.97 2.28 14.34
N ASN A 48 -6.64 2.33 13.18
CA ASN A 48 -6.04 1.93 11.91
C ASN A 48 -4.84 2.83 11.53
N THR A 49 -4.94 4.14 11.78
CA THR A 49 -3.81 5.07 11.63
C THR A 49 -2.69 4.70 12.59
N LEU A 50 -2.99 4.53 13.88
CA LEU A 50 -1.99 4.21 14.90
C LEU A 50 -1.25 2.89 14.61
N SER A 51 -1.97 1.87 14.14
CA SER A 51 -1.39 0.57 13.78
C SER A 51 -0.43 0.62 12.59
N SER A 52 -0.38 1.72 11.85
CA SER A 52 0.55 1.92 10.73
C SER A 52 1.93 2.43 11.18
N LEU A 53 2.04 3.04 12.37
CA LEU A 53 3.32 3.55 12.91
C LEU A 53 4.40 2.46 13.08
N PRO A 54 4.10 1.25 13.60
CA PRO A 54 5.08 0.18 13.69
C PRO A 54 5.74 -0.19 12.35
N MET A 55 5.01 -0.10 11.23
CA MET A 55 5.58 -0.38 9.90
C MET A 55 6.66 0.64 9.54
N VAL A 56 6.41 1.93 9.80
CA VAL A 56 7.39 3.00 9.59
C VAL A 56 8.61 2.79 10.50
N ALA A 57 8.38 2.49 11.78
CA ALA A 57 9.46 2.25 12.74
C ALA A 57 10.35 1.06 12.34
N VAL A 58 9.74 -0.07 11.98
CA VAL A 58 10.46 -1.27 11.54
C VAL A 58 11.20 -1.03 10.22
N SER A 59 10.62 -0.27 9.28
CA SER A 59 11.31 0.16 8.06
C SER A 59 12.58 0.94 8.35
N LEU A 60 12.51 1.95 9.22
CA LEU A 60 13.69 2.75 9.60
C LEU A 60 14.77 1.89 10.26
N TRP A 61 14.36 0.97 11.12
CA TRP A 61 15.27 0.01 11.74
C TRP A 61 15.93 -0.91 10.69
N GLY A 62 15.14 -1.44 9.74
CA GLY A 62 15.65 -2.27 8.65
C GLY A 62 16.64 -1.53 7.75
N LEU A 63 16.36 -0.28 7.38
CA LEU A 63 17.29 0.57 6.64
C LEU A 63 18.60 0.81 7.40
N TYR A 64 18.52 1.03 8.71
CA TYR A 64 19.70 1.14 9.57
C TYR A 64 20.54 -0.14 9.57
N LEU A 65 19.92 -1.32 9.63
CA LEU A 65 20.61 -2.60 9.54
C LEU A 65 21.24 -2.81 8.16
N CYS A 66 20.54 -2.47 7.07
CA CYS A 66 21.11 -2.51 5.72
C CYS A 66 22.39 -1.67 5.59
N ALA A 67 22.40 -0.47 6.17
CA ALA A 67 23.57 0.40 6.22
C ALA A 67 24.70 -0.18 7.06
N THR A 68 24.37 -0.70 8.24
CA THR A 68 25.32 -1.25 9.19
C THR A 68 26.03 -2.49 8.61
N TYR A 69 25.28 -3.39 7.96
CA TYR A 69 25.80 -4.61 7.38
C TYR A 69 26.18 -4.49 5.90
N ARG A 70 26.10 -3.29 5.31
CA ARG A 70 26.42 -3.01 3.90
C ARG A 70 25.72 -3.96 2.94
N LEU A 71 24.42 -4.18 3.18
CA LEU A 71 23.61 -5.04 2.33
C LEU A 71 23.46 -4.44 0.93
N GLU A 72 23.03 -5.27 -0.01
CA GLU A 72 22.83 -4.83 -1.38
C GLU A 72 21.65 -3.85 -1.53
N PRO A 73 21.66 -2.94 -2.52
CA PRO A 73 20.61 -1.93 -2.72
C PRO A 73 19.18 -2.49 -2.78
N ARG A 74 18.99 -3.72 -3.27
CA ARG A 74 17.69 -4.40 -3.33
C ARG A 74 17.01 -4.54 -1.96
N PHE A 75 17.79 -4.72 -0.89
CA PHE A 75 17.26 -4.81 0.47
C PHE A 75 16.85 -3.44 1.02
N TYR A 76 17.56 -2.37 0.64
CA TYR A 76 17.12 -1.01 0.97
C TYR A 76 15.79 -0.69 0.31
N LEU A 77 15.60 -1.08 -0.96
CA LEU A 77 14.33 -0.90 -1.67
C LEU A 77 13.18 -1.62 -0.97
N CYS A 78 13.40 -2.84 -0.48
CA CYS A 78 12.39 -3.58 0.28
C CYS A 78 11.99 -2.86 1.58
N TRP A 79 12.97 -2.44 2.39
CA TRP A 79 12.67 -1.72 3.64
C TRP A 79 12.04 -0.36 3.37
N ALA A 80 12.56 0.41 2.41
CA ALA A 80 11.95 1.67 1.99
C ALA A 80 10.50 1.47 1.49
N GLY A 81 10.23 0.36 0.80
CA GLY A 81 8.88 -0.06 0.39
C GLY A 81 7.96 -0.28 1.59
N ILE A 82 8.38 -1.01 2.62
CA ILE A 82 7.60 -1.18 3.87
C ILE A 82 7.30 0.18 4.51
N GLY A 83 8.29 1.07 4.56
CA GLY A 83 8.11 2.43 5.09
C GLY A 83 7.10 3.24 4.28
N ALA A 84 7.18 3.16 2.95
CA ALA A 84 6.24 3.82 2.05
C ALA A 84 4.81 3.30 2.25
N VAL A 85 4.61 1.98 2.43
CA VAL A 85 3.29 1.41 2.77
C VAL A 85 2.81 1.94 4.12
N GLY A 86 3.67 1.96 5.15
CA GLY A 86 3.29 2.50 6.46
C GLY A 86 2.87 3.98 6.39
N ILE A 87 3.59 4.80 5.61
CA ILE A 87 3.26 6.22 5.40
C ILE A 87 1.96 6.37 4.58
N GLY A 88 1.79 5.57 3.53
CA GLY A 88 0.57 5.54 2.73
C GLY A 88 -0.66 5.16 3.57
N SER A 89 -0.54 4.11 4.38
CA SER A 89 -1.57 3.66 5.31
C SER A 89 -1.91 4.71 6.37
N LEU A 90 -0.90 5.42 6.94
CA LEU A 90 -1.12 6.57 7.82
C LEU A 90 -1.92 7.68 7.11
N ALA A 91 -1.57 7.99 5.86
CA ALA A 91 -2.24 9.00 5.08
C ALA A 91 -3.68 8.59 4.74
N PHE A 92 -3.89 7.34 4.32
CA PHE A 92 -5.20 6.82 3.99
C PHE A 92 -6.14 6.79 5.19
N HIS A 93 -5.77 6.09 6.27
CA HIS A 93 -6.62 5.99 7.46
C HIS A 93 -6.75 7.30 8.23
N GLY A 94 -5.76 8.19 8.12
CA GLY A 94 -5.82 9.51 8.73
C GLY A 94 -6.82 10.43 8.06
N MET A 95 -6.97 10.33 6.72
CA MET A 95 -7.77 11.25 5.92
C MET A 95 -9.09 10.64 5.42
N LEU A 96 -9.10 9.37 5.00
CA LEU A 96 -10.13 8.74 4.16
C LEU A 96 -10.43 9.53 2.87
N HIS A 97 -9.37 9.89 2.15
CA HIS A 97 -9.42 10.59 0.86
C HIS A 97 -8.75 9.80 -0.26
N PRO A 98 -9.15 10.00 -1.53
CA PRO A 98 -8.58 9.31 -2.69
C PRO A 98 -7.06 9.43 -2.79
N ALA A 99 -6.48 10.57 -2.43
CA ALA A 99 -5.03 10.77 -2.46
C ALA A 99 -4.30 9.88 -1.43
N GLY A 100 -4.86 9.74 -0.22
CA GLY A 100 -4.33 8.84 0.80
C GLY A 100 -4.44 7.38 0.37
N GLN A 101 -5.62 6.99 -0.12
CA GLN A 101 -5.87 5.63 -0.64
C GLN A 101 -4.91 5.26 -1.78
N ALA A 102 -4.73 6.14 -2.75
CA ALA A 102 -3.79 5.91 -3.85
C ALA A 102 -2.34 5.78 -3.35
N THR A 103 -1.95 6.56 -2.35
CA THR A 103 -0.60 6.49 -1.76
C THR A 103 -0.37 5.14 -1.10
N ASP A 104 -1.35 4.62 -0.36
CA ASP A 104 -1.30 3.30 0.27
C ASP A 104 -1.23 2.16 -0.76
N GLU A 105 -2.21 2.12 -1.66
CA GLU A 105 -2.37 1.02 -2.63
C GLU A 105 -1.21 0.98 -3.65
N LEU A 106 -0.72 2.13 -4.13
CA LEU A 106 0.44 2.18 -5.03
C LEU A 106 1.74 1.83 -4.30
N ALA A 107 1.90 2.23 -3.04
CA ALA A 107 3.07 1.83 -2.24
C ALA A 107 3.10 0.32 -2.03
N MET A 108 1.95 -0.32 -1.80
CA MET A 108 1.86 -1.78 -1.67
C MET A 108 2.30 -2.51 -2.93
N ILE A 109 1.89 -2.03 -4.12
CA ILE A 109 2.34 -2.58 -5.40
C ILE A 109 3.85 -2.43 -5.56
N CYS A 110 4.39 -1.21 -5.38
CA CYS A 110 5.83 -0.97 -5.50
C CYS A 110 6.66 -1.81 -4.53
N ALA A 111 6.21 -1.93 -3.27
CA ALA A 111 6.87 -2.77 -2.27
C ALA A 111 6.83 -4.26 -2.67
N SER A 112 5.68 -4.75 -3.14
CA SER A 112 5.55 -6.14 -3.60
C SER A 112 6.49 -6.45 -4.78
N LEU A 113 6.66 -5.52 -5.72
CA LEU A 113 7.60 -5.69 -6.83
C LEU A 113 9.06 -5.73 -6.33
N ALA A 114 9.43 -4.90 -5.36
CA ALA A 114 10.77 -4.95 -4.77
C ALA A 114 11.05 -6.32 -4.09
N PHE A 115 10.06 -6.89 -3.39
CA PHE A 115 10.19 -8.24 -2.83
C PHE A 115 10.26 -9.31 -3.92
N LEU A 116 9.41 -9.21 -4.94
CA LEU A 116 9.40 -10.14 -6.07
C LEU A 116 10.76 -10.13 -6.79
N TYR A 117 11.35 -8.97 -7.02
CA TYR A 117 12.70 -8.83 -7.57
C TYR A 117 13.73 -9.62 -6.75
N VAL A 118 13.72 -9.46 -5.43
CA VAL A 118 14.66 -10.16 -4.54
C VAL A 118 14.51 -11.67 -4.66
N VAL A 119 13.28 -12.18 -4.56
CA VAL A 119 12.98 -13.61 -4.58
C VAL A 119 13.26 -14.22 -5.96
N LEU A 120 13.00 -13.50 -7.05
CA LEU A 120 13.36 -13.95 -8.39
C LEU A 120 14.89 -14.01 -8.56
N GLU A 121 15.64 -13.03 -8.07
CA GLU A 121 17.10 -12.93 -8.29
C GLU A 121 17.94 -13.70 -7.27
N VAL A 122 17.38 -14.20 -6.16
CA VAL A 122 18.15 -14.91 -5.13
C VAL A 122 18.84 -16.16 -5.68
N GLY A 123 18.17 -16.92 -6.57
CA GLY A 123 18.72 -18.12 -7.19
C GLY A 123 19.64 -17.87 -8.39
N HIS A 124 19.80 -16.62 -8.84
CA HIS A 124 20.52 -16.26 -10.07
C HIS A 124 21.80 -15.46 -9.77
N LEU A 125 22.59 -15.91 -8.78
CA LEU A 125 23.77 -15.18 -8.31
C LEU A 125 24.85 -14.98 -9.40
N GLU A 126 24.98 -15.91 -10.34
CA GLU A 126 25.97 -15.84 -11.42
C GLU A 126 25.47 -15.16 -12.71
N ALA A 127 24.16 -15.00 -12.88
CA ALA A 127 23.56 -14.47 -14.12
C ALA A 127 22.29 -13.67 -13.83
N ARG A 128 22.46 -12.47 -13.24
CA ARG A 128 21.35 -11.54 -12.99
C ARG A 128 20.60 -11.22 -14.28
N ARG A 129 19.28 -11.05 -14.19
CA ARG A 129 18.46 -10.63 -15.34
C ARG A 129 18.41 -9.11 -15.42
N PRO A 130 19.16 -8.45 -16.32
CA PRO A 130 19.19 -6.99 -16.39
C PRO A 130 17.87 -6.37 -16.87
N TRP A 131 17.02 -7.15 -17.54
CA TRP A 131 15.72 -6.71 -18.05
C TRP A 131 14.62 -6.69 -16.98
N LEU A 132 14.80 -7.40 -15.85
CA LEU A 132 13.76 -7.58 -14.85
C LEU A 132 13.34 -6.25 -14.18
N PRO A 133 14.27 -5.37 -13.73
CA PRO A 133 13.88 -4.08 -13.16
C PRO A 133 13.13 -3.19 -14.15
N ALA A 134 13.48 -3.24 -15.44
CA ALA A 134 12.79 -2.48 -16.47
C ALA A 134 11.36 -3.00 -16.69
N LEU A 135 11.18 -4.33 -16.69
CA LEU A 135 9.85 -4.95 -16.77
C LEU A 135 8.98 -4.58 -15.57
N GLU A 136 9.52 -4.65 -14.35
CA GLU A 136 8.80 -4.28 -13.12
C GLU A 136 8.43 -2.80 -13.11
N MET A 137 9.31 -1.92 -13.59
CA MET A 137 9.01 -0.50 -13.76
C MET A 137 7.85 -0.27 -14.74
N VAL A 138 7.88 -0.96 -15.89
CA VAL A 138 6.78 -0.90 -16.87
C VAL A 138 5.47 -1.39 -16.26
N TYR A 139 5.51 -2.47 -15.47
CA TYR A 139 4.33 -2.97 -14.75
C TYR A 139 3.82 -1.94 -13.73
N ALA A 140 4.69 -1.35 -12.91
CA ALA A 140 4.32 -0.36 -11.90
C ALA A 140 3.67 0.88 -12.53
N VAL A 141 4.28 1.42 -13.61
CA VAL A 141 3.73 2.57 -14.34
C VAL A 141 2.41 2.20 -15.02
N GLY A 142 2.33 1.04 -15.68
CA GLY A 142 1.11 0.56 -16.31
C GLY A 142 -0.02 0.37 -15.30
N PHE A 143 0.28 -0.19 -14.13
CA PHE A 143 -0.67 -0.32 -13.03
C PHE A 143 -1.13 1.05 -12.53
N ALA A 144 -0.22 2.00 -12.29
CA ALA A 144 -0.57 3.34 -11.84
C ALA A 144 -1.48 4.07 -12.86
N VAL A 145 -1.19 3.97 -14.15
CA VAL A 145 -2.05 4.53 -15.21
C VAL A 145 -3.43 3.87 -15.18
N ALA A 146 -3.51 2.55 -15.11
CA ALA A 146 -4.78 1.83 -15.02
C ALA A 146 -5.57 2.20 -13.76
N TYR A 147 -4.87 2.38 -12.64
CA TYR A 147 -5.44 2.80 -11.36
C TYR A 147 -6.14 4.15 -11.47
N PHE A 148 -5.49 5.17 -12.05
CA PHE A 148 -6.08 6.51 -12.15
C PHE A 148 -7.08 6.68 -13.29
N THR A 149 -7.18 5.72 -14.22
CA THR A 149 -8.08 5.82 -15.38
C THR A 149 -9.29 4.90 -15.29
N SER A 150 -9.26 3.89 -14.41
CA SER A 150 -10.33 2.91 -14.27
C SER A 150 -11.32 3.27 -13.16
N PRO A 151 -12.64 3.13 -13.39
CA PRO A 151 -13.62 3.18 -12.30
C PRO A 151 -13.56 1.94 -11.37
N PHE A 152 -12.84 0.88 -11.76
CA PHE A 152 -12.66 -0.36 -11.00
C PHE A 152 -11.26 -0.47 -10.37
N PHE A 153 -10.64 0.65 -10.01
CA PHE A 153 -9.27 0.68 -9.53
C PHE A 153 -9.05 -0.18 -8.27
N PHE A 154 -10.02 -0.23 -7.35
CA PHE A 154 -9.90 -1.04 -6.13
C PHE A 154 -9.89 -2.56 -6.41
N PRO A 155 -10.85 -3.14 -7.16
CA PRO A 155 -10.75 -4.53 -7.61
C PRO A 155 -9.46 -4.85 -8.38
N PHE A 156 -8.99 -3.93 -9.24
CA PHE A 156 -7.72 -4.10 -9.95
C PHE A 156 -6.54 -4.15 -9.01
N PHE A 157 -6.51 -3.26 -8.00
CA PHE A 157 -5.51 -3.28 -6.96
C PHE A 157 -5.49 -4.62 -6.21
N VAL A 158 -6.64 -5.09 -5.72
CA VAL A 158 -6.73 -6.36 -4.98
C VAL A 158 -6.22 -7.53 -5.82
N ALA A 159 -6.61 -7.60 -7.09
CA ALA A 159 -6.16 -8.65 -7.99
C ALA A 159 -4.65 -8.58 -8.27
N ALA A 160 -4.13 -7.38 -8.58
CA ALA A 160 -2.72 -7.16 -8.88
C ALA A 160 -1.82 -7.45 -7.68
N TYR A 161 -2.16 -6.90 -6.51
CA TYR A 161 -1.41 -7.11 -5.28
C TYR A 161 -1.50 -8.57 -4.81
N GLY A 162 -2.69 -9.18 -4.86
CA GLY A 162 -2.86 -10.59 -4.55
C GLY A 162 -2.02 -11.50 -5.46
N ALA A 163 -1.98 -11.20 -6.76
CA ALA A 163 -1.16 -11.95 -7.71
C ALA A 163 0.35 -11.80 -7.43
N THR A 164 0.85 -10.59 -7.15
CA THR A 164 2.29 -10.40 -6.83
C THR A 164 2.67 -11.12 -5.54
N VAL A 165 1.83 -11.07 -4.50
CA VAL A 165 2.06 -11.81 -3.25
C VAL A 165 2.07 -13.33 -3.47
N LEU A 166 1.12 -13.86 -4.25
CA LEU A 166 1.10 -15.29 -4.57
C LEU A 166 2.34 -15.74 -5.36
N LEU A 167 2.81 -14.91 -6.30
CA LEU A 167 4.04 -15.18 -7.04
C LEU A 167 5.27 -15.18 -6.13
N ILE A 168 5.36 -14.24 -5.17
CA ILE A 168 6.41 -14.21 -4.17
C ILE A 168 6.42 -15.52 -3.37
N ILE A 169 5.26 -15.93 -2.83
CA ILE A 169 5.14 -17.16 -2.03
C ILE A 169 5.50 -18.40 -2.85
N PHE A 170 5.00 -18.50 -4.08
CA PHE A 170 5.28 -19.62 -4.97
C PHE A 170 6.78 -19.71 -5.29
N GLN A 171 7.42 -18.58 -5.60
CA GLN A 171 8.83 -18.56 -5.94
C GLN A 171 9.71 -18.84 -4.71
N ASP A 172 9.35 -18.31 -3.54
CA ASP A 172 10.07 -18.57 -2.29
C ASP A 172 10.05 -20.07 -1.92
N HIS A 173 8.89 -20.72 -2.09
CA HIS A 173 8.77 -22.18 -1.92
C HIS A 173 9.70 -22.93 -2.88
N ASN A 174 9.73 -22.56 -4.17
CA ASN A 174 10.59 -23.22 -5.16
C ASN A 174 12.09 -22.96 -4.95
N CYS A 175 12.46 -21.89 -4.24
CA CYS A 175 13.85 -21.60 -3.89
C CYS A 175 14.33 -22.34 -2.63
N SER A 176 13.39 -22.88 -1.83
CA SER A 176 13.69 -23.58 -0.58
C SER A 176 13.89 -25.10 -0.76
N GLU A 177 13.55 -25.64 -1.94
CA GLU A 177 13.81 -27.03 -2.36
C GLU A 177 15.14 -27.16 -3.12
#